data_AF-A0A4D8QTH5-F1
#
_entry.id   AF-A0A4D8QTH5-F1
#
_cell.length_a   1.000
_cell.length_b   1.000
_cell.length_c   1.000
_cell.angle_alpha   90.00
_cell.angle_beta   90.00
_cell.angle_gamma   90.00
#
_symmetry.space_group_name_H-M   'P 1'
#
loop_
_entity.id
_entity.type
_entity.pdbx_description
1 polymer ?
#
loop_
_entity_poly.entity_id
_entity_poly.type
_entity_poly.pdbx_seq_one_letter_code
_entity_poly.pdbx_strand_id
1 'polypeptide(L)' 'MSKTETPEFKKGQRVTFQIVSPKGLSEEVLKGTVSNPDSGRGRMKVKDDAGDEFSPFRKHVRAA' A
#
# COMPACT_ATOMS: atom_id res chain seq x y z
N MET A 1 -6.47 23.45 14.91
CA MET A 1 -5.51 22.61 14.17
C MET A 1 -6.25 21.39 13.66
N SER A 2 -6.60 21.39 12.37
CA SER A 2 -7.31 20.27 11.75
C SER A 2 -6.39 19.06 11.78
N LYS A 3 -6.74 18.05 12.59
CA LYS A 3 -6.13 16.73 12.50
C LYS A 3 -6.40 16.26 11.08
N THR A 4 -5.37 16.27 10.24
CA THR A 4 -5.45 15.61 8.94
C THR A 4 -5.68 14.14 9.26
N GLU A 5 -6.93 13.68 9.14
CA GLU A 5 -7.29 12.28 9.31
C GLU A 5 -6.40 11.49 8.35
N THR A 6 -5.43 10.78 8.92
CA THR A 6 -4.63 9.83 8.15
C THR A 6 -5.64 8.90 7.48
N PRO A 7 -5.65 8.76 6.14
CA PRO A 7 -6.61 7.88 5.48
C PRO A 7 -6.46 6.48 6.08
N GLU A 8 -7.45 6.07 6.86
CA GLU A 8 -7.47 4.73 7.46
C GLU A 8 -7.79 3.74 6.36
N PHE A 9 -6.76 3.03 5.94
CA PHE A 9 -6.94 1.89 5.06
C PHE A 9 -7.60 0.74 5.84
N LYS A 10 -8.59 0.09 5.22
CA LYS A 10 -9.30 -1.06 5.81
C LYS A 10 -8.83 -2.36 5.17
N LYS A 11 -8.82 -3.45 5.94
CA LYS A 11 -8.61 -4.80 5.37
C LYS A 11 -9.69 -5.07 4.31
N GLY A 12 -9.29 -5.57 3.14
CA GLY A 12 -10.17 -5.79 1.99
C GLY A 12 -10.36 -4.57 1.08
N GLN A 13 -9.81 -3.40 1.43
CA GLN A 13 -9.91 -2.20 0.59
C GLN A 13 -9.00 -2.32 -0.62
N ARG A 14 -9.50 -1.94 -1.80
CA ARG A 14 -8.68 -1.78 -2.99
C ARG A 14 -7.84 -0.51 -2.91
N VAL A 15 -6.57 -0.64 -3.20
CA VAL A 15 -5.58 0.44 -3.12
C VAL A 15 -4.60 0.35 -4.29
N THR A 16 -4.00 1.48 -4.64
CA THR A 16 -2.85 1.55 -5.52
C THR A 16 -1.61 1.86 -4.70
N PHE A 17 -0.48 1.26 -5.05
CA PHE A 17 0.78 1.42 -4.32
C PHE A 17 1.98 1.40 -5.27
N GLN A 18 2.98 2.21 -4.94
CA GLN A 18 4.24 2.23 -5.69
C GLN A 18 5.19 1.18 -5.14
N ILE A 19 5.76 0.38 -6.04
CA ILE A 19 6.90 -0.51 -5.75
C ILE A 19 8.12 -0.04 -6.53
N VAL A 20 9.28 -0.15 -5.89
CA VAL A 20 10.58 0.04 -6.55
C VAL A 20 11.05 -1.34 -6.96
N SER A 21 11.15 -1.59 -8.28
CA SER A 21 11.67 -2.86 -8.77
C SER A 21 13.09 -3.09 -8.24
N PRO A 22 13.46 -4.32 -7.82
CA PRO A 22 14.80 -4.62 -7.31
C PRO A 22 15.90 -4.44 -8.37
N LYS A 23 15.53 -4.38 -9.66
CA LYS A 23 16.41 -4.01 -10.77
C LYS A 23 16.68 -2.50 -10.88
N GLY A 24 16.20 -1.70 -9.93
CA GLY A 24 16.69 -0.36 -9.62
C GLY A 24 16.32 0.77 -10.59
N LEU A 25 15.49 0.52 -11.61
CA LEU A 25 15.30 1.52 -12.69
C LEU A 25 13.84 1.90 -12.98
N SER A 26 12.85 1.22 -12.38
CA SER A 26 11.44 1.53 -12.63
C SER A 26 10.63 1.51 -11.33
N GLU A 27 9.96 2.64 -11.07
CA GLU A 27 8.85 2.73 -10.13
C GLU A 27 7.59 2.27 -10.85
N GLU A 28 6.95 1.21 -10.35
CA GLU A 28 5.71 0.70 -10.91
C GLU A 28 4.57 0.94 -9.92
N VAL A 29 3.44 1.43 -10.43
CA VAL A 29 2.21 1.58 -9.66
C VAL A 29 1.38 0.32 -9.85
N LEU A 30 1.27 -0.48 -8.79
CA LEU A 30 0.44 -1.67 -8.76
C LEU A 30 -0.91 -1.38 -8.11
N LYS A 31 -1.88 -2.24 -8.43
CA LYS A 31 -3.18 -2.28 -7.76
C LYS A 31 -3.24 -3.54 -6.90
N GLY A 32 -3.89 -3.44 -5.75
CA GLY A 32 -4.09 -4.57 -4.87
C GLY A 32 -5.13 -4.31 -3.81
N THR A 33 -5.22 -5.26 -2.88
CA THR A 33 -6.18 -5.27 -1.78
C THR A 33 -5.43 -5.33 -0.47
N VAL A 34 -5.79 -4.47 0.48
CA VAL A 34 -5.16 -4.43 1.80
C VAL A 34 -5.41 -5.73 2.55
N SER A 35 -4.36 -6.51 2.82
CA SER A 35 -4.44 -7.74 3.61
C SER A 35 -4.30 -7.45 5.11
N ASN A 36 -3.43 -6.51 5.46
CA ASN A 36 -3.29 -5.99 6.82
C ASN A 36 -2.99 -4.48 6.78
N PRO A 37 -3.90 -3.62 7.27
CA PRO A 37 -3.69 -2.18 7.23
C PRO A 37 -2.57 -1.70 8.15
N ASP A 38 -2.24 -2.42 9.23
CA ASP A 38 -1.16 -2.07 10.16
C ASP A 38 -0.17 -3.22 10.32
N SER A 39 0.97 -3.10 9.63
CA SER A 39 2.07 -4.05 9.73
C SER A 39 3.24 -3.50 10.57
N GLY A 40 3.04 -2.37 11.27
CA GLY A 40 4.09 -1.68 12.02
C GLY A 40 4.99 -0.75 11.20
N ARG A 41 5.66 0.20 11.88
CA ARG A 41 6.61 1.19 11.30
C ARG A 41 6.06 1.98 10.10
N GLY A 42 4.76 2.26 10.07
CA GLY A 42 4.11 3.01 8.98
C GLY A 42 3.96 2.23 7.68
N ARG A 43 4.08 0.90 7.72
CA ARG A 43 3.84 -0.01 6.60
C ARG A 43 2.51 -0.72 6.72
N MET A 44 2.03 -1.21 5.59
CA MET A 44 0.84 -2.04 5.50
C MET A 44 1.09 -3.17 4.51
N LYS A 45 0.34 -4.27 4.65
CA LYS A 45 0.37 -5.39 3.72
C LYS A 45 -0.75 -5.25 2.70
N VAL A 46 -0.38 -5.38 1.44
CA VAL A 46 -1.28 -5.34 0.29
C VAL A 46 -1.01 -6.57 -0.54
N LYS A 47 -2.07 -7.28 -0.91
CA LYS A 47 -2.02 -8.41 -1.83
C LYS A 47 -2.43 -7.91 -3.20
N ASP A 48 -1.60 -8.10 -4.22
CA ASP A 48 -1.97 -7.71 -5.59
C ASP A 48 -2.99 -8.70 -6.19
N ASP A 49 -3.39 -8.45 -7.45
CA ASP A 49 -4.32 -9.33 -8.16
C ASP A 49 -3.68 -10.68 -8.55
N ALA A 50 -2.35 -10.77 -8.64
CA ALA A 50 -1.62 -12.02 -8.88
C ALA A 50 -1.54 -12.92 -7.63
N GLY A 51 -1.74 -12.32 -6.47
CA GLY A 51 -1.73 -12.97 -5.17
C GLY A 51 -0.42 -12.81 -4.39
N ASP A 52 0.49 -11.99 -4.88
CA ASP A 52 1.74 -11.60 -4.24
C ASP A 52 1.48 -10.58 -3.13
N GLU A 53 2.15 -10.75 -1.98
CA GLU A 53 2.03 -9.85 -0.83
C GLU A 53 3.19 -8.84 -0.78
N PHE A 54 2.83 -7.57 -0.81
CA PHE A 54 3.74 -6.43 -0.73
C PHE A 54 3.58 -5.70 0.60
N SER A 55 4.66 -5.08 1.08
CA SER A 55 4.66 -4.27 2.31
C SER A 55 5.01 -2.79 2.07
N PRO A 56 4.23 -2.05 1.26
CA PRO A 56 4.50 -0.64 0.99
C PRO A 56 4.36 0.23 2.24
N PHE A 57 5.03 1.39 2.25
CA PHE A 57 4.76 2.41 3.25
C PHE A 57 3.42 3.07 2.97
N ARG A 58 2.59 3.27 4.01
CA ARG A 58 1.26 3.89 3.91
C ARG A 58 1.27 5.23 3.15
N LYS A 59 2.35 6.02 3.26
CA LYS A 59 2.50 7.31 2.55
C LYS A 59 2.54 7.19 1.01
N HIS A 60 2.91 6.01 0.48
CA HIS A 60 2.94 5.70 -0.96
C HIS A 60 1.74 4.88 -1.43
N VAL A 61 0.75 4.69 -0.57
CA VAL A 61 -0.49 3.99 -0.88
C VAL A 61 -1.60 5.01 -1.07
N ARG A 62 -2.49 4.78 -2.03
CA ARG A 62 -3.69 5.58 -2.29
C ARG A 62 -4.89 4.65 -2.41
N ALA A 63 -6.08 5.13 -2.05
CA ALA A 63 -7.31 4.41 -2.37
C ALA A 63 -7.44 4.33 -3.89
N ALA A 64 -7.79 3.14 -4.40
CA ALA A 64 -8.01 2.89 -5.82
C ALA A 64 -9.46 3.12 -6.23
#